data_AF-A0A7X7LJL5-F1
#
_entry.id   AF-A0A7X7LJL5-F1
#
_cell.length_a   1.000
_cell.length_b   1.000
_cell.length_c   1.000
_cell.angle_alpha   90.00
_cell.angle_beta   90.00
_cell.angle_gamma   90.00
#
_symmetry.space_group_name_H-M   'P 1'
#
loop_
_entity.id
_entity.type
_entity.pdbx_description
1 polymer ?
#
loop_
_entity_poly.entity_id
_entity_poly.type
_entity_poly.pdbx_seq_one_letter_code
_entity_poly.pdbx_strand_id
1 'polypeptide(L)'
;MLRLLMAFLGFFSIILYSIGQNPHQTSIEREGHLFVDSLLLTNGDSTLIEVEKIAFTGNKITHPSIIGREILFNTGDSLRINDLIVKAEQSRKNLLNISLFNFVDVSLDKSLDGNVIVTFGFVERWYIWPFPVFEIDERNFNEWWDNKNLQKANYGAYITWENFRGRREKLSLLARAGYNQRYGLAYQAPFINKRKTIGLTFSGGFSRSKEVNFLTSDNKQLFLKHPQMFLKQEWYLNLKASYRHGIFNSHALSLTMNNFHYADTILSLNPLFTPNGESDFSYFSLIYEFKSDHRDIKAYPLKGYYWDFSASRHGLDLLKNENINVLYFMANVRKYWEYNPNHHFALGSVIKYAPISKQPYFIQQGLGFQRNLVRGYEYYVIDGQSFVVLKSNYKYTLLP
;
A
#
# COMPACT_ATOMS: atom_id res chain seq x y z
N MET A 1 10.03 -5.78 17.51
CA MET A 1 8.74 -5.08 17.33
C MET A 1 7.94 -5.55 16.11
N LEU A 2 8.53 -5.82 14.94
CA LEU A 2 7.82 -6.28 13.73
C LEU A 2 7.18 -7.69 13.82
N ARG A 3 7.65 -8.56 14.73
CA ARG A 3 7.17 -9.94 14.88
C ARG A 3 5.87 -10.07 15.71
N LEU A 4 5.58 -9.12 16.60
CA LEU A 4 4.35 -9.17 17.42
C LEU A 4 3.12 -8.70 16.64
N LEU A 5 3.30 -7.76 15.70
CA LEU A 5 2.23 -7.28 14.82
C LEU A 5 1.73 -8.38 13.87
N MET A 6 2.61 -9.26 13.39
CA MET A 6 2.22 -10.39 12.54
C MET A 6 1.48 -11.49 13.29
N ALA A 7 1.83 -11.75 14.56
CA ALA A 7 1.13 -12.74 15.38
C ALA A 7 -0.30 -12.28 15.73
N PHE A 8 -0.49 -10.99 16.03
CA PHE A 8 -1.83 -10.43 16.28
C PHE A 8 -2.70 -10.36 15.02
N LEU A 9 -2.12 -10.04 13.85
CA LEU A 9 -2.84 -10.08 12.57
C LEU A 9 -3.28 -11.50 12.19
N GLY A 10 -2.47 -12.51 12.49
CA GLY A 10 -2.81 -13.93 12.28
C GLY A 10 -3.92 -14.43 13.20
N PHE A 11 -3.93 -14.02 14.46
CA PHE A 11 -4.95 -14.44 15.43
C PHE A 11 -6.31 -13.75 15.17
N PHE A 12 -6.31 -12.47 14.77
CA PHE A 12 -7.55 -11.76 14.43
C PHE A 12 -8.16 -12.23 13.11
N SER A 13 -7.35 -12.69 12.15
CA SER A 13 -7.86 -13.27 10.90
C SER A 13 -8.50 -14.65 11.11
N ILE A 14 -8.03 -15.44 12.09
CA ILE A 14 -8.68 -16.71 12.48
C ILE A 14 -10.01 -16.46 13.22
N ILE A 15 -10.05 -15.47 14.11
CA ILE A 15 -11.27 -15.13 14.87
C ILE A 15 -12.34 -14.47 13.98
N LEU A 16 -11.96 -13.60 13.03
CA LEU A 16 -12.90 -13.03 12.05
C LEU A 16 -13.42 -14.08 11.04
N TYR A 17 -12.63 -15.12 10.74
CA TYR A 17 -13.12 -16.27 9.96
C TYR A 17 -14.20 -17.06 10.72
N SER A 18 -14.05 -17.17 12.05
CA SER A 18 -14.99 -17.89 12.92
C SER A 18 -16.27 -17.10 13.26
N ILE A 19 -16.21 -15.77 13.37
CA ILE A 19 -17.39 -14.94 13.75
C ILE A 19 -18.31 -14.68 12.55
N GLY A 20 -17.85 -14.92 11.32
CA GLY A 20 -18.67 -14.86 10.09
C GLY A 20 -19.64 -16.03 9.89
N GLN A 21 -19.61 -17.07 10.74
CA GLN A 21 -20.52 -18.21 10.66
C GLN A 21 -21.55 -18.19 11.80
N ASN A 22 -22.71 -17.59 11.52
CA ASN A 22 -23.91 -17.80 12.32
C ASN A 22 -24.37 -19.27 12.16
N PRO A 23 -24.64 -20.04 13.24
CA PRO A 23 -24.86 -21.49 13.14
C PRO A 23 -26.25 -21.92 12.65
N HIS A 24 -27.05 -21.01 12.09
CA HIS A 24 -28.37 -21.34 11.52
C HIS A 24 -28.59 -20.63 10.18
N GLN A 25 -27.80 -21.01 9.19
CA GLN A 25 -28.18 -20.96 7.77
C GLN A 25 -27.34 -22.01 7.07
N THR A 26 -28.00 -23.01 6.47
CA THR A 26 -27.39 -23.96 5.54
C THR A 26 -26.62 -23.19 4.48
N SER A 27 -25.31 -23.08 4.65
CA SER A 27 -24.40 -22.53 3.67
C SER A 27 -24.30 -23.54 2.53
N ILE A 28 -25.16 -23.39 1.53
CA ILE A 28 -24.85 -23.86 0.19
C ILE A 28 -23.52 -23.18 -0.15
N GLU A 29 -22.46 -23.96 -0.29
CA GLU A 29 -21.19 -23.49 -0.87
C GLU A 29 -21.51 -22.94 -2.26
N ARG A 30 -21.78 -21.64 -2.35
CA ARG A 30 -21.92 -20.96 -3.63
C ARG A 30 -20.52 -20.83 -4.21
N GLU A 31 -20.13 -21.76 -5.06
CA GLU A 31 -19.03 -21.51 -5.99
C GLU A 31 -19.55 -20.59 -7.11
N GLY A 32 -18.72 -19.66 -7.58
CA GLY A 32 -19.10 -18.82 -8.72
C GLY A 32 -19.03 -19.63 -10.01
N HIS A 33 -20.13 -19.75 -10.73
CA HIS A 33 -20.25 -20.63 -11.90
C HIS A 33 -20.51 -19.86 -13.20
N LEU A 34 -20.11 -20.45 -14.32
CA LEU A 34 -20.59 -20.07 -15.66
C LEU A 34 -21.68 -21.05 -16.06
N PHE A 35 -22.85 -20.51 -16.38
CA PHE A 35 -23.98 -21.23 -16.93
C PHE A 35 -24.13 -20.85 -18.40
N VAL A 36 -24.15 -21.85 -19.27
CA VAL A 36 -24.40 -21.66 -20.70
C VAL A 36 -25.69 -22.39 -21.03
N ASP A 37 -26.66 -21.69 -21.61
CA ASP A 37 -27.87 -22.33 -22.09
C ASP A 37 -27.53 -23.44 -23.09
N SER A 38 -28.05 -24.65 -22.84
CA SER A 38 -27.89 -25.82 -23.70
C SER A 38 -28.25 -25.57 -25.17
N LEU A 39 -29.19 -24.65 -25.45
CA LEU A 39 -29.61 -24.26 -26.81
C LEU A 39 -28.55 -23.44 -27.58
N LEU A 40 -27.51 -22.95 -26.89
CA LEU A 40 -26.36 -22.30 -27.51
C LEU A 40 -25.30 -23.33 -27.94
N LEU A 41 -25.25 -24.50 -27.29
CA LEU A 41 -24.29 -25.56 -27.57
C LEU A 41 -24.69 -26.45 -28.75
N THR A 42 -25.94 -26.37 -29.21
CA THR A 42 -26.45 -27.14 -30.35
C THR A 42 -26.13 -26.51 -31.72
N ASN A 43 -25.70 -25.24 -31.73
CA ASN A 43 -25.26 -24.55 -32.95
C ASN A 43 -23.74 -24.73 -33.09
N GLY A 44 -23.29 -25.38 -34.15
CA GLY A 44 -21.87 -25.74 -34.34
C GLY A 44 -20.90 -24.56 -34.29
N ASP A 45 -19.63 -24.89 -34.00
CA ASP A 45 -18.45 -24.01 -33.78
C ASP A 45 -18.23 -22.84 -34.75
N SER A 46 -18.88 -22.84 -35.91
CA SER A 46 -18.67 -21.87 -36.99
C SER A 46 -19.65 -20.70 -37.02
N THR A 47 -20.73 -20.72 -36.22
CA THR A 47 -21.74 -19.66 -36.23
C THR A 47 -21.32 -18.46 -35.37
N LEU A 48 -21.37 -17.26 -35.99
CA LEU A 48 -21.19 -16.00 -35.27
C LEU A 48 -22.50 -15.62 -34.60
N ILE A 49 -22.42 -15.26 -33.32
CA ILE A 49 -23.56 -14.81 -32.51
C ILE A 49 -23.25 -13.41 -32.00
N GLU A 50 -24.23 -12.53 -32.08
CA GLU A 50 -24.12 -11.16 -31.57
C GLU A 50 -24.44 -11.11 -30.07
N VAL A 51 -23.63 -10.35 -29.32
CA VAL A 51 -23.92 -10.02 -27.92
C VAL A 51 -24.94 -8.88 -27.89
N GLU A 52 -26.22 -9.22 -27.72
CA GLU A 52 -27.32 -8.25 -27.69
C GLU A 52 -27.24 -7.34 -26.47
N LYS A 53 -26.93 -7.91 -25.30
CA LYS A 53 -26.96 -7.18 -24.03
C LYS A 53 -26.02 -7.79 -23.01
N ILE A 54 -25.41 -6.92 -22.21
CA ILE A 54 -24.68 -7.29 -20.99
C ILE A 54 -25.47 -6.74 -19.79
N ALA A 55 -25.94 -7.63 -18.93
CA ALA A 55 -26.71 -7.28 -17.73
C ALA A 55 -25.90 -7.52 -16.45
N PHE A 56 -26.11 -6.66 -15.44
CA PHE A 56 -25.44 -6.75 -14.13
C PHE A 56 -26.48 -6.85 -13.02
N THR A 57 -26.30 -7.80 -12.10
CA THR A 57 -27.18 -8.01 -10.95
C THR A 57 -26.38 -8.22 -9.67
N GLY A 58 -26.87 -7.71 -8.54
CA GLY A 58 -26.19 -7.86 -7.24
C GLY A 58 -25.06 -6.86 -6.94
N ASN A 59 -24.68 -6.00 -7.88
CA ASN A 59 -23.73 -4.90 -7.67
C ASN A 59 -24.41 -3.69 -6.99
N LYS A 60 -24.61 -3.76 -5.67
CA LYS A 60 -25.33 -2.71 -4.90
C LYS A 60 -24.55 -1.39 -4.81
N ILE A 61 -23.24 -1.46 -4.55
CA ILE A 61 -22.38 -0.29 -4.37
C ILE A 61 -21.51 -0.09 -5.60
N THR A 62 -20.96 -1.16 -6.17
CA THR A 62 -20.00 -1.09 -7.28
C THR A 62 -20.64 -0.55 -8.54
N HIS A 63 -20.01 0.49 -9.07
CA HIS A 63 -20.50 1.17 -10.26
C HIS A 63 -20.29 0.29 -11.51
N PRO A 64 -21.29 0.17 -12.41
CA PRO A 64 -21.20 -0.63 -13.64
C PRO A 64 -19.97 -0.32 -14.51
N SER A 65 -19.52 0.94 -14.54
CA SER A 65 -18.32 1.34 -15.29
C SER A 65 -17.00 0.77 -14.74
N ILE A 66 -16.96 0.31 -13.48
CA ILE A 66 -15.84 -0.45 -12.93
C ILE A 66 -15.91 -1.89 -13.41
N ILE A 67 -17.10 -2.49 -13.37
CA ILE A 67 -17.37 -3.87 -13.80
C ILE A 67 -17.06 -4.04 -15.29
N GLY A 68 -17.64 -3.19 -16.14
CA GLY A 68 -17.49 -3.26 -17.59
C GLY A 68 -16.05 -3.10 -18.09
N ARG A 69 -15.12 -2.59 -17.26
CA ARG A 69 -13.69 -2.55 -17.62
C ARG A 69 -13.03 -3.92 -17.62
N GLU A 70 -13.50 -4.80 -16.74
CA GLU A 70 -12.90 -6.12 -16.56
C GLU A 70 -13.49 -7.14 -17.56
N ILE A 71 -14.52 -6.75 -18.33
CA ILE A 71 -15.17 -7.54 -19.37
C ILE A 71 -14.42 -7.36 -20.71
N LEU A 72 -14.19 -8.48 -21.41
CA LEU A 72 -13.35 -8.56 -22.62
C LEU A 72 -14.12 -8.48 -23.95
N PHE A 73 -15.39 -8.11 -23.90
CA PHE A 73 -16.30 -7.96 -25.03
C PHE A 73 -17.33 -6.88 -24.71
N ASN A 74 -17.98 -6.36 -25.74
CA ASN A 74 -18.97 -5.30 -25.65
C ASN A 74 -20.30 -5.73 -26.27
N THR A 75 -21.37 -5.02 -25.92
CA THR A 75 -22.64 -5.11 -26.65
C THR A 75 -22.43 -4.78 -28.14
N GLY A 76 -22.99 -5.59 -29.02
CA GLY A 76 -22.85 -5.50 -30.48
C GLY A 76 -21.64 -6.26 -31.04
N ASP A 77 -20.78 -6.84 -30.19
CA ASP A 77 -19.70 -7.71 -30.68
C ASP A 77 -20.29 -9.00 -31.28
N SER A 78 -19.85 -9.35 -32.49
CA SER A 78 -20.14 -10.65 -33.11
C SER A 78 -18.98 -11.61 -32.88
N LEU A 79 -19.23 -12.70 -32.15
CA LEU A 79 -18.20 -13.65 -31.72
C LEU A 79 -18.67 -15.09 -31.97
N ARG A 80 -17.73 -16.02 -32.14
CA ARG A 80 -18.07 -17.45 -32.08
C ARG A 80 -18.46 -17.80 -30.64
N ILE A 81 -19.39 -18.73 -30.47
CA ILE A 81 -19.88 -19.11 -29.13
C ILE A 81 -18.75 -19.56 -28.20
N ASN A 82 -17.78 -20.34 -28.69
CA ASN A 82 -16.62 -20.76 -27.89
C ASN A 82 -15.73 -19.59 -27.48
N ASP A 83 -15.50 -18.63 -28.38
CA ASP A 83 -14.73 -17.43 -28.06
C ASP A 83 -15.44 -16.57 -27.02
N LEU A 84 -16.77 -16.47 -27.10
CA LEU A 84 -17.58 -15.77 -26.10
C LEU A 84 -17.50 -16.46 -24.74
N ILE A 85 -17.60 -17.79 -24.68
CA ILE A 85 -17.46 -18.58 -23.45
C ILE A 85 -16.08 -18.35 -22.81
N VAL A 86 -15.00 -18.44 -23.60
CA VAL A 86 -13.63 -18.20 -23.12
C VAL A 86 -13.46 -16.78 -22.61
N LYS A 87 -13.96 -15.78 -23.34
CA LYS A 87 -13.91 -14.38 -22.92
C LYS A 87 -14.77 -14.11 -21.68
N ALA A 88 -15.94 -14.74 -21.55
CA ALA A 88 -16.82 -14.65 -20.39
C ALA A 88 -16.14 -15.20 -19.13
N GLU A 89 -15.52 -16.39 -19.22
CA GLU A 89 -14.73 -16.95 -18.13
C GLU A 89 -13.55 -16.06 -17.75
N GLN A 90 -12.81 -15.54 -18.74
CA GLN A 90 -11.69 -14.66 -18.44
C GLN A 90 -12.16 -13.34 -17.82
N SER A 91 -13.29 -12.80 -18.26
CA SER A 91 -13.94 -11.62 -17.65
C SER A 91 -14.34 -11.89 -16.20
N ARG A 92 -14.90 -13.08 -15.92
CA ARG A 92 -15.23 -13.54 -14.56
C ARG A 92 -13.98 -13.57 -13.67
N LYS A 93 -12.87 -14.14 -14.17
CA LYS A 93 -11.57 -14.16 -13.47
C LYS A 93 -11.04 -12.74 -13.21
N ASN A 94 -11.13 -11.85 -14.19
CA ASN A 94 -10.73 -10.44 -14.02
C ASN A 94 -11.54 -9.74 -12.92
N LEU A 95 -12.87 -9.95 -12.90
CA LEU A 95 -13.79 -9.41 -11.90
C LEU A 95 -13.51 -9.95 -10.49
N LEU A 96 -13.12 -11.23 -10.36
CA LEU A 96 -12.65 -11.78 -9.08
C LEU A 96 -11.30 -11.16 -8.66
N ASN A 97 -10.40 -10.93 -9.62
CA ASN A 97 -9.06 -10.37 -9.37
C ASN A 97 -9.07 -8.91 -8.91
N ILE A 98 -10.09 -8.11 -9.26
CA ILE A 98 -10.20 -6.73 -8.74
C ILE A 98 -10.57 -6.66 -7.26
N SER A 99 -10.87 -7.80 -6.63
CA SER A 99 -11.12 -7.93 -5.19
C SER A 99 -12.31 -7.13 -4.66
N LEU A 100 -13.33 -6.90 -5.49
CA LEU A 100 -14.59 -6.24 -5.10
C LEU A 100 -15.73 -7.23 -4.83
N PHE A 101 -15.62 -8.46 -5.35
CA PHE A 101 -16.66 -9.49 -5.28
C PHE A 101 -16.13 -10.75 -4.57
N ASN A 102 -16.96 -11.33 -3.71
CA ASN A 102 -16.73 -12.69 -3.18
C ASN A 102 -17.04 -13.71 -4.27
N PHE A 103 -18.17 -13.53 -4.97
CA PHE A 103 -18.64 -14.42 -6.02
C PHE A 103 -19.05 -13.64 -7.26
N VAL A 104 -18.77 -14.23 -8.42
CA VAL A 104 -19.18 -13.74 -9.73
C VAL A 104 -19.73 -14.94 -10.49
N ASP A 105 -21.02 -14.89 -10.78
CA ASP A 105 -21.73 -15.85 -11.62
C ASP A 105 -21.94 -15.23 -13.01
N VAL A 106 -21.94 -16.06 -14.04
CA VAL A 106 -22.16 -15.62 -15.41
C VAL A 106 -23.19 -16.54 -16.07
N SER A 107 -24.22 -16.00 -16.69
CA SER A 107 -25.13 -16.75 -17.56
C SER A 107 -25.08 -16.24 -18.99
N LEU A 108 -25.10 -17.17 -19.95
CA LEU A 108 -25.29 -16.88 -21.36
C LEU A 108 -26.64 -17.46 -21.77
N ASP A 109 -27.60 -16.57 -22.01
CA ASP A 109 -28.97 -16.91 -22.32
C ASP A 109 -29.27 -16.53 -23.78
N LYS A 110 -29.95 -17.42 -24.51
CA LYS A 110 -30.33 -17.14 -25.90
C LYS A 110 -31.54 -16.21 -25.94
N SER A 111 -31.45 -15.13 -26.71
CA SER A 111 -32.56 -14.23 -26.99
C SER A 111 -33.52 -14.84 -28.01
N LEU A 112 -34.74 -14.29 -28.07
CA LEU A 112 -35.77 -14.69 -29.03
C LEU A 112 -35.29 -14.54 -30.48
N ASP A 113 -34.41 -13.55 -30.73
CA ASP A 113 -33.86 -13.25 -32.06
C ASP A 113 -32.62 -14.10 -32.40
N GLY A 114 -32.25 -15.06 -31.56
CA GLY A 114 -31.08 -15.93 -31.75
C GLY A 114 -29.75 -15.34 -31.29
N ASN A 115 -29.75 -14.09 -30.82
CA ASN A 115 -28.61 -13.43 -30.19
C ASN A 115 -28.37 -13.93 -28.75
N VAL A 116 -27.31 -13.46 -28.10
CA VAL A 116 -26.99 -13.84 -26.71
C VAL A 116 -27.08 -12.64 -25.77
N ILE A 117 -27.75 -12.87 -24.64
CA ILE A 117 -27.76 -11.99 -23.48
C ILE A 117 -26.79 -12.58 -22.45
N VAL A 118 -25.81 -11.78 -22.03
CA VAL A 118 -24.84 -12.19 -21.01
C VAL A 118 -25.18 -11.51 -19.70
N THR A 119 -25.49 -12.26 -18.65
CA THR A 119 -25.79 -11.72 -17.32
C THR A 119 -24.67 -12.05 -16.35
N PHE A 120 -24.13 -11.02 -15.68
CA PHE A 120 -23.22 -11.21 -14.55
C PHE A 120 -23.96 -10.99 -13.23
N GLY A 121 -23.92 -11.99 -12.36
CA GLY A 121 -24.42 -11.95 -10.99
C GLY A 121 -23.29 -11.75 -9.98
N PHE A 122 -23.47 -10.84 -9.03
CA PHE A 122 -22.43 -10.45 -8.08
C PHE A 122 -22.86 -10.65 -6.63
N VAL A 123 -21.93 -11.14 -5.82
CA VAL A 123 -21.97 -11.00 -4.36
C VAL A 123 -20.79 -10.10 -3.98
N GLU A 124 -21.09 -8.85 -3.66
CA GLU A 124 -20.09 -7.87 -3.23
C GLU A 124 -19.42 -8.25 -1.91
N ARG A 125 -18.16 -7.84 -1.75
CA ARG A 125 -17.43 -8.03 -0.50
C ARG A 125 -17.88 -7.05 0.57
N TRP A 126 -17.55 -7.38 1.81
CA TRP A 126 -17.53 -6.40 2.88
C TRP A 126 -16.42 -5.37 2.63
N TYR A 127 -16.76 -4.09 2.71
CA TYR A 127 -15.86 -3.00 2.29
C TYR A 127 -15.20 -2.24 3.44
N ILE A 128 -15.73 -2.34 4.67
CA ILE A 128 -15.30 -1.51 5.80
C ILE A 128 -14.49 -2.37 6.77
N TRP A 129 -13.17 -2.26 6.74
CA TRP A 129 -12.29 -3.06 7.58
C TRP A 129 -11.82 -2.26 8.80
N PRO A 130 -12.35 -2.52 10.01
CA PRO A 130 -11.85 -1.94 11.24
C PRO A 130 -10.67 -2.77 11.77
N PHE A 131 -9.57 -2.09 12.05
CA PHE A 131 -8.39 -2.66 12.68
C PHE A 131 -8.20 -1.97 14.03
N PRO A 132 -8.54 -2.61 15.16
CA PRO A 132 -8.25 -2.05 16.47
C PRO A 132 -6.73 -1.92 16.65
N VAL A 133 -6.31 -0.83 17.26
CA VAL A 133 -4.91 -0.55 17.57
C VAL A 133 -4.74 -0.61 19.08
N PHE A 134 -3.81 -1.44 19.53
CA PHE A 134 -3.32 -1.44 20.90
C PHE A 134 -1.83 -1.75 20.88
N GLU A 135 -1.01 -0.80 21.33
CA GLU A 135 0.44 -0.89 21.31
C GLU A 135 1.00 -0.34 22.63
N ILE A 136 2.06 -0.93 23.16
CA ILE A 136 2.75 -0.41 24.34
C ILE A 136 4.13 0.07 23.90
N ASP A 137 4.43 1.34 24.15
CA ASP A 137 5.64 2.00 23.68
C ASP A 137 6.84 1.70 24.61
N GLU A 138 7.22 0.43 24.67
CA GLU A 138 8.38 -0.07 25.41
C GLU A 138 9.35 -0.84 24.51
N ARG A 139 10.60 -1.02 24.97
CA ARG A 139 11.66 -1.60 24.13
C ARG A 139 11.38 -3.06 23.82
N ASN A 140 10.77 -3.79 24.75
CA ASN A 140 10.36 -5.18 24.59
C ASN A 140 9.21 -5.55 25.54
N PHE A 141 8.56 -6.69 25.27
CA PHE A 141 7.43 -7.17 26.06
C PHE A 141 7.79 -7.53 27.50
N ASN A 142 9.01 -8.03 27.76
CA ASN A 142 9.42 -8.44 29.10
C ASN A 142 9.53 -7.22 30.04
N GLU A 143 10.08 -6.10 29.54
CA GLU A 143 10.14 -4.83 30.28
C GLU A 143 8.75 -4.34 30.70
N TRP A 144 7.76 -4.51 29.80
CA TRP A 144 6.37 -4.21 30.15
C TRP A 144 5.78 -5.24 31.11
N TRP A 145 6.04 -6.54 30.93
CA TRP A 145 5.46 -7.61 31.74
C TRP A 145 5.89 -7.54 33.21
N ASP A 146 7.14 -7.13 33.44
CA ASP A 146 7.69 -6.98 34.79
C ASP A 146 7.05 -5.79 35.53
N ASN A 147 6.81 -4.68 34.82
CA ASN A 147 6.29 -3.44 35.42
C ASN A 147 4.77 -3.30 35.32
N LYS A 148 4.13 -4.03 34.40
CA LYS A 148 2.70 -4.02 34.02
C LYS A 148 2.12 -2.61 33.85
N ASN A 149 2.94 -1.64 33.45
CA ASN A 149 2.56 -0.24 33.37
C ASN A 149 1.92 0.09 32.01
N LEU A 150 0.69 0.61 32.02
CA LEU A 150 -0.05 1.02 30.82
C LEU A 150 0.09 2.51 30.48
N GLN A 151 0.89 3.29 31.21
CA GLN A 151 1.10 4.72 30.94
C GLN A 151 1.63 5.00 29.53
N LYS A 152 2.35 4.04 28.94
CA LYS A 152 2.88 4.11 27.57
C LYS A 152 2.00 3.39 26.54
N ALA A 153 0.77 3.04 26.90
CA ALA A 153 -0.15 2.42 25.99
C ALA A 153 -0.68 3.45 24.97
N ASN A 154 -0.77 3.00 23.73
CA ASN A 154 -1.43 3.64 22.62
C ASN A 154 -2.64 2.78 22.24
N TYR A 155 -3.78 3.42 21.98
CA TYR A 155 -5.01 2.71 21.65
C TYR A 155 -5.81 3.47 20.62
N GLY A 156 -6.64 2.76 19.85
CA GLY A 156 -7.52 3.38 18.88
C GLY A 156 -7.93 2.43 17.76
N ALA A 157 -8.13 2.97 16.57
CA ALA A 157 -8.54 2.21 15.41
C ALA A 157 -7.96 2.77 14.11
N TYR A 158 -7.67 1.87 13.19
CA TYR A 158 -7.45 2.16 11.78
C TYR A 158 -8.61 1.57 10.98
N ILE A 159 -9.39 2.41 10.31
CA ILE A 159 -10.55 1.99 9.52
C ILE A 159 -10.21 2.22 8.06
N THR A 160 -10.35 1.17 7.25
CA THR A 160 -10.28 1.26 5.80
C THR A 160 -11.65 1.02 5.22
N TRP A 161 -12.17 1.96 4.44
CA TRP A 161 -13.36 1.77 3.64
C TRP A 161 -12.96 1.68 2.17
N GLU A 162 -12.97 0.46 1.63
CA GLU A 162 -12.69 0.19 0.23
C GLU A 162 -13.94 0.37 -0.62
N ASN A 163 -13.78 0.67 -1.91
CA ASN A 163 -14.90 0.92 -2.82
C ASN A 163 -15.91 1.97 -2.28
N PHE A 164 -15.44 3.00 -1.58
CA PHE A 164 -16.26 3.95 -0.80
C PHE A 164 -17.51 4.48 -1.53
N ARG A 165 -17.37 4.81 -2.82
CA ARG A 165 -18.49 5.26 -3.69
C ARG A 165 -18.67 4.38 -4.92
N GLY A 166 -18.31 3.10 -4.81
CA GLY A 166 -18.46 2.15 -5.93
C GLY A 166 -17.43 2.25 -7.04
N ARG A 167 -16.42 3.11 -6.89
CA ARG A 167 -15.41 3.40 -7.94
C ARG A 167 -14.02 2.85 -7.62
N ARG A 168 -13.95 1.85 -6.74
CA ARG A 168 -12.68 1.31 -6.19
C ARG A 168 -11.85 2.37 -5.45
N GLU A 169 -12.52 3.41 -4.97
CA GLU A 169 -11.94 4.46 -4.13
C GLU A 169 -11.68 3.90 -2.73
N LYS A 170 -10.61 4.35 -2.08
CA LYS A 170 -10.27 3.94 -0.71
C LYS A 170 -10.28 5.17 0.19
N LEU A 171 -11.07 5.10 1.25
CA LEU A 171 -11.00 6.04 2.37
C LEU A 171 -10.32 5.34 3.54
N SER A 172 -9.44 6.04 4.24
CA SER A 172 -8.71 5.49 5.39
C SER A 172 -8.69 6.52 6.51
N LEU A 173 -9.11 6.08 7.69
CA LEU A 173 -9.12 6.87 8.92
C LEU A 173 -8.21 6.18 9.93
N LEU A 174 -7.25 6.91 10.48
CA LEU A 174 -6.45 6.50 11.62
C LEU A 174 -6.80 7.40 12.80
N ALA A 175 -7.19 6.82 13.92
CA ALA A 175 -7.31 7.52 15.19
C ALA A 175 -6.59 6.71 16.25
N ARG A 176 -5.46 7.23 16.74
CA ARG A 176 -4.65 6.62 17.79
C ARG A 176 -4.43 7.66 18.89
N ALA A 177 -4.89 7.33 20.09
CA ALA A 177 -4.70 8.09 21.31
C ALA A 177 -3.73 7.35 22.26
N GLY A 178 -3.51 7.90 23.46
CA GLY A 178 -2.58 7.36 24.46
C GLY A 178 -1.27 8.15 24.55
N TYR A 179 -0.16 7.44 24.77
CA TYR A 179 1.18 8.00 24.98
C TYR A 179 1.66 8.81 23.77
N ASN A 180 1.58 8.21 22.59
CA ASN A 180 1.86 8.82 21.29
C ASN A 180 0.59 8.85 20.45
N GLN A 181 0.21 10.05 20.01
CA GLN A 181 -1.07 10.26 19.37
C GLN A 181 -0.91 10.51 17.88
N ARG A 182 -1.84 9.97 17.08
CA ARG A 182 -1.84 10.13 15.64
C ARG A 182 -3.26 10.06 15.11
N TYR A 183 -3.65 11.08 14.37
CA TYR A 183 -4.93 11.18 13.68
C TYR A 183 -4.66 11.45 12.21
N GLY A 184 -5.32 10.74 11.31
CA GLY A 184 -5.06 10.90 9.90
C GLY A 184 -6.23 10.46 9.03
N LEU A 185 -6.40 11.15 7.92
CA LEU A 185 -7.36 10.84 6.89
C LEU A 185 -6.64 10.69 5.56
N ALA A 186 -7.00 9.69 4.78
CA ALA A 186 -6.52 9.54 3.41
C ALA A 186 -7.68 9.12 2.49
N TYR A 187 -7.77 9.76 1.34
CA TYR A 187 -8.68 9.43 0.27
C TYR A 187 -7.90 9.17 -1.02
N GLN A 188 -8.10 7.99 -1.59
CA GLN A 188 -7.44 7.55 -2.81
C GLN A 188 -8.49 7.24 -3.88
N ALA A 189 -8.39 7.95 -5.00
CA ALA A 189 -9.18 7.70 -6.21
C ALA A 189 -8.25 7.15 -7.31
N PRO A 190 -8.31 5.84 -7.62
CA PRO A 190 -7.35 5.21 -8.52
C PRO A 190 -7.52 5.60 -9.99
N PHE A 191 -8.72 6.07 -10.39
CA PHE A 191 -9.07 6.31 -11.78
C PHE A 191 -9.80 7.65 -11.93
N ILE A 192 -9.07 8.69 -12.33
CA ILE A 192 -9.65 10.04 -12.52
C ILE A 192 -9.84 10.35 -14.00
N ASN A 193 -8.97 9.82 -14.86
CA ASN A 193 -9.09 9.98 -16.30
C ASN A 193 -9.85 8.81 -16.95
N LYS A 194 -10.45 9.05 -18.13
CA LYS A 194 -11.18 8.02 -18.90
C LYS A 194 -10.34 6.78 -19.22
N ARG A 195 -9.02 6.97 -19.47
CA ARG A 195 -8.07 5.87 -19.70
C ARG A 195 -7.70 5.10 -18.43
N LYS A 196 -8.13 5.57 -17.25
CA LYS A 196 -7.92 4.94 -15.94
C LYS A 196 -6.44 4.64 -15.63
N THR A 197 -5.56 5.51 -16.11
CA THR A 197 -4.11 5.45 -15.88
C THR A 197 -3.64 6.44 -14.81
N ILE A 198 -4.47 7.42 -14.48
CA ILE A 198 -4.16 8.47 -13.50
C ILE A 198 -4.99 8.25 -12.24
N GLY A 199 -4.32 8.18 -11.09
CA GLY A 199 -4.94 8.18 -9.78
C GLY A 199 -4.50 9.38 -8.96
N LEU A 200 -5.39 9.90 -8.10
CA LEU A 200 -5.06 10.92 -7.12
C LEU A 200 -5.21 10.36 -5.70
N THR A 201 -4.36 10.84 -4.80
CA THR A 201 -4.45 10.59 -3.36
C THR A 201 -4.34 11.93 -2.64
N PHE A 202 -5.28 12.16 -1.73
CA PHE A 202 -5.24 13.26 -0.77
C PHE A 202 -5.09 12.64 0.60
N SER A 203 -4.14 13.10 1.40
CA SER A 203 -4.04 12.66 2.79
C SER A 203 -3.57 13.79 3.69
N GLY A 204 -4.01 13.78 4.93
CA GLY A 204 -3.57 14.73 5.93
C GLY A 204 -3.67 14.14 7.31
N GLY A 205 -2.93 14.70 8.25
CA GLY A 205 -2.94 14.20 9.60
C GLY A 205 -2.20 15.07 10.59
N PHE A 206 -2.38 14.69 11.84
CA PHE A 206 -1.74 15.24 13.01
C PHE A 206 -1.08 14.12 13.79
N SER A 207 0.12 14.34 14.29
CA SER A 207 0.73 13.46 15.27
C SER A 207 1.48 14.22 16.33
N ARG A 208 1.54 13.65 17.53
CA ARG A 208 2.36 14.17 18.62
C ARG A 208 2.98 13.04 19.41
N SER A 209 4.26 13.20 19.73
CA SER A 209 5.08 12.20 20.39
C SER A 209 5.67 12.72 21.68
N LYS A 210 5.68 11.88 22.71
CA LYS A 210 6.37 12.10 23.99
C LYS A 210 7.81 11.58 23.99
N GLU A 211 8.21 10.97 22.89
CA GLU A 211 9.54 10.39 22.68
C GLU A 211 10.11 10.83 21.32
N VAL A 212 11.34 11.31 21.32
CA VAL A 212 12.05 11.77 20.13
C VAL A 212 13.50 11.28 20.18
N ASN A 213 13.97 10.64 19.11
CA ASN A 213 15.40 10.45 18.91
C ASN A 213 16.01 11.81 18.57
N PHE A 214 16.80 12.37 19.47
CA PHE A 214 17.38 13.72 19.32
C PHE A 214 18.83 13.70 18.84
N LEU A 215 19.54 12.57 18.97
CA LEU A 215 20.95 12.46 18.62
C LEU A 215 21.35 11.00 18.40
N THR A 216 22.31 10.76 17.52
CA THR A 216 22.99 9.48 17.41
C THR A 216 24.38 9.63 18.02
N SER A 217 24.75 8.73 18.93
CA SER A 217 26.08 8.66 19.53
C SER A 217 26.52 7.21 19.58
N ASP A 218 27.79 6.94 19.25
CA ASP A 218 28.34 5.58 19.16
C ASP A 218 27.50 4.61 18.31
N ASN A 219 27.00 5.11 17.19
CA ASN A 219 26.11 4.40 16.25
C ASN A 219 24.81 3.89 16.90
N LYS A 220 24.35 4.55 17.97
CA LYS A 220 23.10 4.23 18.68
C LYS A 220 22.25 5.48 18.84
N GLN A 221 20.94 5.31 18.72
CA GLN A 221 19.97 6.38 18.88
C GLN A 221 19.81 6.74 20.36
N LEU A 222 19.90 8.04 20.66
CA LEU A 222 19.61 8.61 21.96
C LEU A 222 18.22 9.23 21.93
N PHE A 223 17.35 8.70 22.79
CA PHE A 223 15.96 9.14 22.87
C PHE A 223 15.75 10.03 24.09
N LEU A 224 15.14 11.20 23.87
CA LEU A 224 14.55 11.99 24.94
C LEU A 224 13.10 11.53 25.12
N LYS A 225 12.72 11.25 26.36
CA LYS A 225 11.37 10.80 26.74
C LYS A 225 10.84 11.72 27.82
N HIS A 226 9.56 12.08 27.72
CA HIS A 226 8.92 12.89 28.76
C HIS A 226 7.53 12.33 29.11
N PRO A 227 7.20 12.11 30.40
CA PRO A 227 5.96 11.43 30.79
C PRO A 227 4.70 12.26 30.50
N GLN A 228 4.78 13.59 30.59
CA GLN A 228 3.62 14.49 30.51
C GLN A 228 3.59 15.34 29.23
N MET A 229 4.66 16.08 28.95
CA MET A 229 4.85 16.92 27.76
C MET A 229 5.06 16.13 26.46
N PHE A 230 4.50 16.63 25.36
CA PHE A 230 4.82 16.18 24.00
C PHE A 230 6.08 16.90 23.50
N LEU A 231 7.08 16.14 23.07
CA LEU A 231 8.37 16.66 22.59
C LEU A 231 8.37 16.97 21.09
N LYS A 232 7.44 16.37 20.35
CA LYS A 232 7.24 16.60 18.91
C LYS A 232 5.75 16.72 18.62
N GLN A 233 5.38 17.66 17.77
CA GLN A 233 4.09 17.72 17.08
C GLN A 233 4.32 17.90 15.58
N GLU A 234 3.43 17.34 14.77
CA GLU A 234 3.53 17.34 13.32
C GLU A 234 2.13 17.40 12.71
N TRP A 235 1.94 18.37 11.81
CA TRP A 235 0.83 18.39 10.86
C TRP A 235 1.36 18.16 9.47
N TYR A 236 0.64 17.39 8.67
CA TYR A 236 0.97 17.26 7.25
C TYR A 236 -0.28 17.26 6.39
N LEU A 237 -0.11 17.77 5.17
CA LEU A 237 -1.08 17.69 4.09
C LEU A 237 -0.37 17.25 2.82
N ASN A 238 -0.83 16.18 2.20
CA ASN A 238 -0.21 15.55 1.05
C ASN A 238 -1.20 15.41 -0.10
N LEU A 239 -0.76 15.86 -1.27
CA LEU A 239 -1.41 15.65 -2.56
C LEU A 239 -0.49 14.80 -3.42
N LYS A 240 -0.97 13.65 -3.88
CA LYS A 240 -0.20 12.72 -4.71
C LYS A 240 -0.96 12.40 -5.99
N ALA A 241 -0.32 12.66 -7.13
CA ALA A 241 -0.76 12.19 -8.44
C ALA A 241 0.07 10.97 -8.84
N SER A 242 -0.59 9.93 -9.32
CA SER A 242 0.04 8.70 -9.81
C SER A 242 -0.33 8.48 -11.27
N TYR A 243 0.63 8.03 -12.06
CA TYR A 243 0.44 7.63 -13.45
C TYR A 243 0.99 6.24 -13.65
N ARG A 244 0.16 5.32 -14.15
CA ARG A 244 0.55 3.94 -14.41
C ARG A 244 0.24 3.58 -15.86
N HIS A 245 1.27 3.32 -16.64
CA HIS A 245 1.17 2.80 -17.99
C HIS A 245 1.50 1.30 -17.99
N GLY A 246 0.49 0.47 -18.23
CA GLY A 246 0.63 -0.99 -18.14
C GLY A 246 0.80 -1.49 -16.70
N ILE A 247 1.31 -2.72 -16.56
CA ILE A 247 1.38 -3.40 -15.25
C ILE A 247 2.74 -3.27 -14.56
N PHE A 248 3.81 -2.94 -15.28
CA PHE A 248 5.17 -2.98 -14.73
C PHE A 248 5.71 -1.63 -14.27
N ASN A 249 5.28 -0.53 -14.92
CA ASN A 249 5.84 0.80 -14.69
C ASN A 249 4.83 1.75 -14.04
N SER A 250 5.27 2.48 -13.03
CA SER A 250 4.45 3.48 -12.34
C SER A 250 5.27 4.70 -11.95
N HIS A 251 4.65 5.87 -12.09
CA HIS A 251 5.16 7.16 -11.69
C HIS A 251 4.25 7.74 -10.61
N ALA A 252 4.82 8.50 -9.69
CA ALA A 252 4.05 9.35 -8.81
C ALA A 252 4.77 10.66 -8.51
N LEU A 253 3.99 11.72 -8.34
CA LEU A 253 4.44 13.03 -7.90
C LEU A 253 3.64 13.41 -6.66
N SER A 254 4.32 13.75 -5.58
CA SER A 254 3.71 14.11 -4.30
C SER A 254 4.17 15.49 -3.88
N LEU A 255 3.21 16.36 -3.56
CA LEU A 255 3.43 17.65 -2.90
C LEU A 255 2.93 17.53 -1.47
N THR A 256 3.80 17.81 -0.49
CA THR A 256 3.47 17.71 0.94
C THR A 256 3.79 19.00 1.64
N MET A 257 2.84 19.59 2.35
CA MET A 257 3.08 20.64 3.34
C MET A 257 3.29 19.97 4.69
N ASN A 258 4.41 20.25 5.34
CA ASN A 258 4.69 19.79 6.69
C ASN A 258 4.81 20.99 7.63
N ASN A 259 4.29 20.85 8.84
CA ASN A 259 4.47 21.78 9.94
C ASN A 259 4.92 20.96 11.15
N PHE A 260 6.04 21.37 11.74
CA PHE A 260 6.64 20.72 12.89
C PHE A 260 6.74 21.69 14.05
N HIS A 261 6.53 21.16 15.24
CA HIS A 261 6.90 21.78 16.51
C HIS A 261 7.73 20.80 17.32
N TYR A 262 8.89 21.24 17.81
CA TYR A 262 9.74 20.49 18.73
C TYR A 262 9.93 21.27 20.03
N ALA A 263 9.95 20.57 21.16
CA ALA A 263 10.18 21.22 22.46
C ALA A 263 11.61 21.80 22.54
N ASP A 264 11.76 22.97 23.16
CA ASP A 264 13.04 23.69 23.29
C ASP A 264 14.15 22.84 23.93
N THR A 265 13.77 21.89 24.81
CA THR A 265 14.71 20.93 25.40
C THR A 265 15.46 20.12 24.34
N ILE A 266 14.80 19.75 23.23
CA ILE A 266 15.44 19.04 22.12
C ILE A 266 16.54 19.91 21.49
N LEU A 267 16.24 21.19 21.27
CA LEU A 267 17.17 22.15 20.67
C LEU A 267 18.33 22.50 21.59
N SER A 268 18.09 22.53 22.90
CA SER A 268 19.15 22.71 23.90
C SER A 268 20.14 21.53 23.91
N LEU A 269 19.66 20.32 23.65
CA LEU A 269 20.48 19.10 23.60
C LEU A 269 21.16 18.92 22.24
N ASN A 270 20.50 19.33 21.16
CA ASN A 270 21.03 19.28 19.81
C ASN A 270 20.59 20.54 19.03
N PRO A 271 21.41 21.61 19.02
CA PRO A 271 21.10 22.83 18.28
C PRO A 271 20.99 22.65 16.75
N LEU A 272 21.51 21.54 16.22
CA LEU A 272 21.43 21.18 14.79
C LEU A 272 20.23 20.27 14.48
N PHE A 273 19.32 20.07 15.44
CA PHE A 273 18.19 19.18 15.30
C PHE A 273 17.23 19.62 14.21
N THR A 274 16.80 20.89 14.27
CA THR A 274 15.87 21.53 13.33
C THR A 274 16.62 22.50 12.40
N PRO A 275 15.99 22.95 11.30
CA PRO A 275 16.58 24.00 10.48
C PRO A 275 16.73 25.29 11.30
N ASN A 276 17.93 25.88 11.29
CA ASN A 276 18.30 27.08 12.04
C ASN A 276 18.05 27.03 13.57
N GLY A 277 17.81 25.85 14.15
CA GLY A 277 17.49 25.73 15.57
C GLY A 277 16.13 26.32 15.95
N GLU A 278 15.17 26.39 15.02
CA GLU A 278 13.81 26.86 15.30
C GLU A 278 12.94 25.72 15.85
N SER A 279 12.16 25.98 16.90
CA SER A 279 11.21 25.02 17.49
C SER A 279 10.04 24.74 16.55
N ASP A 280 9.57 25.78 15.86
CA ASP A 280 8.44 25.76 14.96
C ASP A 280 8.90 26.07 13.54
N PHE A 281 8.62 25.17 12.60
CA PHE A 281 8.96 25.40 11.20
C PHE A 281 8.01 24.66 10.27
N SER A 282 7.83 25.21 9.07
CA SER A 282 6.97 24.63 8.03
C SER A 282 7.68 24.62 6.69
N TYR A 283 7.42 23.60 5.89
CA TYR A 283 8.03 23.50 4.58
C TYR A 283 7.22 22.62 3.63
N PHE A 284 7.36 22.91 2.34
CA PHE A 284 6.86 22.06 1.28
C PHE A 284 7.91 21.03 0.87
N SER A 285 7.42 19.86 0.50
CA SER A 285 8.21 18.78 -0.07
C SER A 285 7.63 18.36 -1.40
N LEU A 286 8.49 18.28 -2.40
CA LEU A 286 8.18 17.68 -3.69
C LEU A 286 8.93 16.36 -3.83
N ILE A 287 8.18 15.28 -4.01
CA ILE A 287 8.74 13.93 -4.13
C ILE A 287 8.24 13.32 -5.44
N TYR A 288 9.19 12.99 -6.31
CA TYR A 288 8.93 12.18 -7.49
C TYR A 288 9.38 10.74 -7.24
N GLU A 289 8.52 9.78 -7.58
CA GLU A 289 8.78 8.34 -7.46
C GLU A 289 8.56 7.66 -8.81
N PHE A 290 9.54 6.87 -9.24
CA PHE A 290 9.41 5.94 -10.36
C PHE A 290 9.65 4.52 -9.87
N LYS A 291 8.89 3.57 -10.42
CA LYS A 291 9.05 2.15 -10.13
C LYS A 291 8.84 1.31 -11.38
N SER A 292 9.71 0.34 -11.59
CA SER A 292 9.61 -0.72 -12.59
C SER A 292 9.79 -2.09 -11.94
N ASP A 293 8.78 -2.95 -12.04
CA ASP A 293 8.73 -4.24 -11.34
C ASP A 293 8.47 -5.38 -12.32
N HIS A 294 9.54 -6.03 -12.79
CA HIS A 294 9.51 -7.15 -13.75
C HIS A 294 9.95 -8.46 -13.09
N ARG A 295 9.60 -8.61 -11.80
CA ARG A 295 9.85 -9.84 -11.05
C ARG A 295 8.75 -10.85 -11.35
N ASP A 296 9.13 -12.11 -11.37
CA ASP A 296 8.21 -13.25 -11.42
C ASP A 296 7.21 -13.24 -10.25
N ILE A 297 7.72 -13.18 -9.03
CA ILE A 297 6.95 -13.21 -7.79
C ILE A 297 7.50 -12.11 -6.87
N LYS A 298 6.64 -11.19 -6.43
CA LYS A 298 7.07 -10.04 -5.63
C LYS A 298 7.59 -10.40 -4.24
N ALA A 299 6.97 -11.40 -3.61
CA ALA A 299 7.26 -11.83 -2.24
C ALA A 299 8.58 -12.62 -2.16
N TYR A 300 8.85 -13.46 -3.16
CA TYR A 300 10.04 -14.29 -3.20
C TYR A 300 10.58 -14.40 -4.64
N PRO A 301 11.25 -13.35 -5.15
CA PRO A 301 11.67 -13.33 -6.55
C PRO A 301 12.80 -14.32 -6.81
N LEU A 302 12.71 -15.05 -7.92
CA LEU A 302 13.75 -15.99 -8.40
C LEU A 302 14.36 -15.51 -9.71
N LYS A 303 13.55 -14.90 -10.58
CA LYS A 303 14.02 -14.29 -11.84
C LYS A 303 13.44 -12.90 -12.10
N GLY A 304 14.09 -12.19 -13.00
CA GLY A 304 13.67 -10.87 -13.45
C GLY A 304 14.41 -9.75 -12.74
N TYR A 305 13.81 -8.56 -12.69
CA TYR A 305 14.47 -7.38 -12.12
C TYR A 305 13.46 -6.40 -11.53
N TYR A 306 13.98 -5.54 -10.67
CA TYR A 306 13.22 -4.50 -10.01
C TYR A 306 14.09 -3.27 -9.91
N TRP A 307 13.54 -2.11 -10.21
CA TRP A 307 14.15 -0.88 -9.77
C TRP A 307 13.13 0.18 -9.44
N ASP A 308 13.50 1.01 -8.46
CA ASP A 308 12.80 2.24 -8.15
C ASP A 308 13.80 3.38 -7.99
N PHE A 309 13.30 4.58 -8.24
CA PHE A 309 14.03 5.82 -8.10
C PHE A 309 13.12 6.84 -7.46
N SER A 310 13.64 7.60 -6.51
CA SER A 310 12.95 8.74 -5.93
C SER A 310 13.85 9.96 -5.88
N ALA A 311 13.31 11.12 -6.28
CA ALA A 311 13.93 12.42 -6.07
C ALA A 311 13.08 13.19 -5.05
N SER A 312 13.70 13.64 -3.96
CA SER A 312 13.02 14.34 -2.87
C SER A 312 13.65 15.71 -2.66
N ARG A 313 12.83 16.75 -2.78
CA ARG A 313 13.19 18.13 -2.47
C ARG A 313 12.34 18.61 -1.29
N HIS A 314 12.98 18.91 -0.17
CA HIS A 314 12.38 19.60 0.97
C HIS A 314 12.89 21.04 0.96
N GLY A 315 11.98 22.01 1.06
CA GLY A 315 12.33 23.40 0.79
C GLY A 315 12.04 23.73 -0.66
N LEU A 316 10.84 24.22 -0.93
CA LEU A 316 10.46 24.76 -2.25
C LEU A 316 10.49 26.29 -2.28
N ASP A 317 10.84 26.92 -1.15
CA ASP A 317 10.85 28.37 -0.96
C ASP A 317 9.48 29.01 -1.27
N LEU A 318 8.39 28.28 -0.97
CA LEU A 318 7.02 28.73 -1.17
C LEU A 318 6.46 29.44 0.07
N LEU A 319 7.10 29.26 1.23
CA LEU A 319 6.78 29.96 2.48
C LEU A 319 7.88 30.97 2.82
N LYS A 320 7.50 32.11 3.42
CA LYS A 320 8.46 33.19 3.78
C LYS A 320 9.55 32.75 4.75
N ASN A 321 9.26 31.77 5.62
CA ASN A 321 10.16 31.27 6.67
C ASN A 321 10.52 29.80 6.41
N GLU A 322 10.63 29.39 5.14
CA GLU A 322 11.00 28.02 4.78
C GLU A 322 12.51 27.80 4.91
N ASN A 323 12.97 27.56 6.13
CA ASN A 323 14.40 27.50 6.45
C ASN A 323 15.07 26.15 6.16
N ILE A 324 14.52 25.36 5.24
CA ILE A 324 15.04 24.02 4.91
C ILE A 324 15.38 23.94 3.43
N ASN A 325 16.52 23.32 3.11
CA ASN A 325 16.95 23.12 1.73
C ASN A 325 17.66 21.77 1.62
N VAL A 326 16.87 20.73 1.40
CA VAL A 326 17.38 19.35 1.30
C VAL A 326 16.94 18.77 -0.03
N LEU A 327 17.92 18.40 -0.85
CA LEU A 327 17.72 17.60 -2.05
C LEU A 327 18.44 16.27 -1.85
N TYR A 328 17.73 15.17 -2.07
CA TYR A 328 18.36 13.86 -2.17
C TYR A 328 17.66 12.97 -3.18
N PHE A 329 18.43 12.01 -3.66
CA PHE A 329 18.01 10.97 -4.57
C PHE A 329 18.18 9.63 -3.88
N MET A 330 17.22 8.72 -4.09
CA MET A 330 17.36 7.33 -3.70
C MET A 330 17.07 6.44 -4.89
N ALA A 331 17.83 5.36 -5.01
CA ALA A 331 17.59 4.34 -6.01
C ALA A 331 17.71 2.95 -5.37
N ASN A 332 16.80 2.08 -5.74
CA ASN A 332 16.88 0.65 -5.45
C ASN A 332 16.97 -0.08 -6.78
N VAL A 333 18.01 -0.89 -6.99
CA VAL A 333 18.16 -1.69 -8.21
C VAL A 333 18.42 -3.13 -7.80
N ARG A 334 17.68 -4.08 -8.36
CA ARG A 334 17.83 -5.50 -8.08
C ARG A 334 17.68 -6.32 -9.34
N LYS A 335 18.55 -7.31 -9.47
CA LYS A 335 18.51 -8.30 -10.54
C LYS A 335 18.52 -9.69 -9.92
N TYR A 336 17.70 -10.56 -10.50
CA TYR A 336 17.49 -11.93 -10.08
C TYR A 336 17.75 -12.85 -11.28
N TRP A 337 18.51 -13.91 -11.05
CA TRP A 337 18.87 -14.90 -12.05
C TRP A 337 18.52 -16.29 -11.53
N GLU A 338 17.76 -17.01 -12.34
CA GLU A 338 17.55 -18.46 -12.20
C GLU A 338 18.57 -19.12 -13.13
N TYR A 339 19.62 -19.74 -12.58
CA TYR A 339 20.61 -20.46 -13.38
C TYR A 339 20.08 -21.83 -13.79
N ASN A 340 19.43 -22.51 -12.84
CA ASN A 340 18.63 -23.72 -13.05
C ASN A 340 17.56 -23.79 -11.92
N PRO A 341 16.64 -24.76 -11.93
CA PRO A 341 15.56 -24.83 -10.93
C PRO A 341 16.03 -24.87 -9.47
N ASN A 342 17.26 -25.34 -9.22
CA ASN A 342 17.83 -25.48 -7.89
C ASN A 342 18.71 -24.31 -7.46
N HIS A 343 19.21 -23.50 -8.39
CA HIS A 343 20.24 -22.50 -8.12
C HIS A 343 19.80 -21.11 -8.60
N HIS A 344 19.61 -20.20 -7.64
CA HIS A 344 19.17 -18.84 -7.91
C HIS A 344 20.13 -17.83 -7.28
N PHE A 345 20.37 -16.74 -7.99
CA PHE A 345 21.25 -15.66 -7.56
C PHE A 345 20.50 -14.34 -7.58
N ALA A 346 20.82 -13.45 -6.65
CA ALA A 346 20.27 -12.10 -6.63
C ALA A 346 21.35 -11.10 -6.26
N LEU A 347 21.40 -9.99 -6.99
CA LEU A 347 22.24 -8.85 -6.67
C LEU A 347 21.35 -7.62 -6.57
N GLY A 348 21.56 -6.81 -5.53
CA GLY A 348 20.83 -5.58 -5.33
C GLY A 348 21.70 -4.47 -4.76
N SER A 349 21.33 -3.24 -5.07
CA SER A 349 21.93 -2.03 -4.54
C SER A 349 20.86 -1.10 -4.00
N VAL A 350 21.17 -0.43 -2.89
CA VAL A 350 20.42 0.72 -2.37
C VAL A 350 21.38 1.90 -2.33
N ILE A 351 21.02 2.97 -3.02
CA ILE A 351 21.84 4.17 -3.13
C ILE A 351 21.03 5.33 -2.58
N LYS A 352 21.62 6.12 -1.70
CA LYS A 352 21.16 7.46 -1.34
C LYS A 352 22.26 8.44 -1.72
N TYR A 353 21.91 9.51 -2.40
CA TYR A 353 22.84 10.57 -2.74
C TYR A 353 22.19 11.92 -2.44
N ALA A 354 22.85 12.74 -1.62
CA ALA A 354 22.41 14.10 -1.35
C ALA A 354 23.56 15.07 -1.68
N PRO A 355 23.39 15.94 -2.69
CA PRO A 355 24.44 16.88 -3.10
C PRO A 355 24.69 18.03 -2.11
N ILE A 356 23.72 18.33 -1.22
CA ILE A 356 23.83 19.41 -0.24
C ILE A 356 24.31 18.85 1.10
N SER A 357 25.42 19.40 1.60
CA SER A 357 26.17 18.87 2.74
C SER A 357 25.69 19.31 4.13
N LYS A 358 24.79 20.30 4.23
CA LYS A 358 24.21 20.73 5.51
C LYS A 358 22.73 20.38 5.54
N GLN A 359 22.38 19.37 6.33
CA GLN A 359 21.00 18.93 6.54
C GLN A 359 20.71 18.96 8.04
N PRO A 360 19.51 19.40 8.45
CA PRO A 360 19.06 19.24 9.84
C PRO A 360 19.07 17.77 10.25
N TYR A 361 19.44 17.48 11.49
CA TYR A 361 19.56 16.10 11.98
C TYR A 361 18.26 15.31 11.84
N PHE A 362 17.08 15.94 11.99
CA PHE A 362 15.80 15.23 11.88
C PHE A 362 15.56 14.53 10.53
N ILE A 363 16.27 14.92 9.44
CA ILE A 363 16.22 14.29 8.11
C ILE A 363 17.48 13.43 7.83
N GLN A 364 18.51 13.51 8.67
CA GLN A 364 19.81 12.89 8.43
C GLN A 364 19.84 11.39 8.77
N GLN A 365 19.01 10.58 8.10
CA GLN A 365 18.97 9.13 8.27
C GLN A 365 19.79 8.40 7.20
N GLY A 366 20.77 7.60 7.63
CA GLY A 366 21.61 6.77 6.75
C GLY A 366 21.30 5.28 6.87
N LEU A 367 22.30 4.50 7.27
CA LEU A 367 22.20 3.04 7.41
C LEU A 367 21.58 2.64 8.76
N GLY A 368 20.91 1.48 8.80
CA GLY A 368 20.21 0.99 9.99
C GLY A 368 18.81 1.58 10.18
N PHE A 369 18.47 2.65 9.45
CA PHE A 369 17.13 3.24 9.44
C PHE A 369 16.20 2.53 8.44
N GLN A 370 14.96 2.26 8.86
CA GLN A 370 13.89 1.70 8.03
C GLN A 370 14.32 0.48 7.20
N ARG A 371 14.28 0.57 5.86
CA ARG A 371 14.64 -0.51 4.92
C ARG A 371 16.13 -0.54 4.57
N ASN A 372 16.92 0.43 5.05
CA ASN A 372 18.36 0.55 4.82
C ASN A 372 19.17 -0.26 5.84
N LEU A 373 18.63 -1.42 6.22
CA LEU A 373 19.24 -2.34 7.16
C LEU A 373 20.30 -3.21 6.45
N VAL A 374 21.45 -3.35 7.08
CA VAL A 374 22.45 -4.39 6.80
C VAL A 374 22.25 -5.50 7.84
N ARG A 375 22.00 -6.73 7.38
CA ARG A 375 21.73 -7.86 8.28
C ARG A 375 22.95 -8.09 9.18
N GLY A 376 22.72 -8.37 10.47
CA GLY A 376 23.76 -8.54 11.48
C GLY A 376 24.15 -7.24 12.22
N TYR A 377 23.62 -6.08 11.78
CA TYR A 377 23.87 -4.77 12.39
C TYR A 377 22.58 -4.10 12.90
N GLU A 378 21.57 -4.88 13.29
CA GLU A 378 20.25 -4.40 13.69
C GLU A 378 20.27 -3.44 14.90
N TYR A 379 21.34 -3.47 15.70
CA TYR A 379 21.53 -2.60 16.87
C TYR A 379 22.22 -1.27 16.56
N TYR A 380 22.67 -1.06 15.33
CA TYR A 380 23.48 0.08 14.96
C TYR A 380 22.80 0.93 13.88
N VAL A 381 22.95 2.24 14.01
CA VAL A 381 22.53 3.23 13.03
C VAL A 381 23.71 4.11 12.67
N ILE A 382 23.76 4.55 11.41
CA ILE A 382 24.77 5.49 10.94
C ILE A 382 24.03 6.62 10.26
N ASP A 383 24.19 7.83 10.78
CA ASP A 383 23.66 9.04 10.16
C ASP A 383 24.46 9.34 8.90
N GLY A 384 23.77 9.58 7.80
CA GLY A 384 24.41 9.67 6.49
C GLY A 384 23.55 10.39 5.47
N GLN A 385 24.18 11.32 4.76
CA GLN A 385 23.57 12.05 3.67
C GLN A 385 23.59 11.24 2.37
N SER A 386 24.70 10.54 2.14
CA SER A 386 24.92 9.68 0.99
C SER A 386 25.46 8.33 1.44
N PHE A 387 24.96 7.24 0.86
CA PHE A 387 25.45 5.89 1.12
C PHE A 387 25.15 4.96 -0.05
N VAL A 388 25.87 3.83 -0.09
CA VAL A 388 25.58 2.71 -0.99
C VAL A 388 25.58 1.42 -0.17
N VAL A 389 24.58 0.58 -0.38
CA VAL A 389 24.51 -0.77 0.19
C VAL A 389 24.38 -1.79 -0.93
N LEU A 390 25.36 -2.68 -1.04
CA LEU A 390 25.30 -3.83 -1.94
C LEU A 390 24.81 -5.07 -1.18
N LYS A 391 23.91 -5.82 -1.80
CA LYS A 391 23.33 -7.05 -1.23
C LYS A 391 23.41 -8.16 -2.29
N SER A 392 24.19 -9.19 -2.01
CA SER A 392 24.22 -10.42 -2.79
C SER A 392 23.48 -11.52 -2.03
N ASN A 393 22.70 -12.34 -2.74
CA ASN A 393 22.11 -13.55 -2.18
C ASN A 393 22.29 -14.70 -3.17
N TYR A 394 22.60 -15.86 -2.61
CA TYR A 394 22.48 -17.15 -3.28
C TYR A 394 21.33 -17.91 -2.61
N LYS A 395 20.49 -18.56 -3.40
CA LYS A 395 19.39 -19.39 -2.92
C LYS A 395 19.49 -20.76 -3.57
N TYR A 396 19.33 -21.78 -2.74
CA TYR A 396 19.28 -23.17 -3.18
C TYR A 396 17.89 -23.75 -2.90
N THR A 397 17.29 -24.39 -3.90
CA THR A 397 15.99 -25.06 -3.76
C THR A 397 16.19 -26.41 -3.08
N LEU A 398 15.66 -26.55 -1.87
CA LEU A 398 15.73 -27.81 -1.10
C LEU A 398 14.63 -28.79 -1.53
N LEU A 399 13.46 -28.28 -1.91
CA LEU A 399 12.31 -29.05 -2.36
C LEU A 399 11.70 -28.34 -3.58
N PRO A 400 11.49 -29.05 -4.70
CA PRO A 400 10.98 -28.47 -5.94
C PRO A 400 9.50 -28.05 -5.87
#